data_AF-A0AAD9SKR4-F1
#
_entry.id   AF-A0AAD9SKR4-F1
#
_cell.length_a   1.000
_cell.length_b   1.000
_cell.length_c   1.000
_cell.angle_alpha   90.00
_cell.angle_beta   90.00
_cell.angle_gamma   90.00
#
_symmetry.space_group_name_H-M   'P 1'
#
loop_
_entity.id
_entity.type
_entity.pdbx_description
1 polymer ?
#
loop_
_entity_poly.entity_id
_entity_poly.type
_entity_poly.pdbx_seq_one_letter_code
_entity_poly.pdbx_strand_id
1 'polypeptide(L)'
;MKFFATLVVAMASVAIAKDANNTDGTSTKSQCKQVSKLTKLMDIANNSTKLDKVTKGNATRAADIQAKASEAATKLTTLQSNATLMTACDQIFAVQDTEDACEKMVGLEKLTAIVNNQTALDAMTKGNTTKADKIKAKVQEKAADLTAMQSNTTLTSFCAGFSDKQSCKAMAKVAKEQALAANTTALNDKFKGDADKISKFQAKLTSKADKINALMSNTTLMDTCNSLGITTAATTGASTSSGSSTDSKKSAAVSVNALGAGHVLALVSVFAYAVAML
;
A
#
# COMPACT_ATOMS: atom_id res chain seq x y z
N MET A 1 -5.62 -23.06 9.23
CA MET A 1 -4.57 -22.09 9.61
C MET A 1 -3.27 -22.82 9.98
N LYS A 2 -2.51 -23.32 9.00
CA LYS A 2 -1.21 -24.00 9.19
C LYS A 2 -0.30 -23.78 7.97
N PHE A 3 0.10 -22.54 7.68
CA PHE A 3 1.07 -22.27 6.59
C PHE A 3 2.05 -21.11 6.85
N PHE A 4 2.05 -20.47 8.02
CA PHE A 4 2.90 -19.28 8.26
C PHE A 4 4.25 -19.57 8.92
N ALA A 5 4.60 -20.82 9.22
CA ALA A 5 5.79 -21.13 10.02
C ALA A 5 7.12 -21.23 9.24
N THR A 6 7.12 -21.18 7.90
CA THR A 6 8.34 -21.42 7.10
C THR A 6 8.75 -20.27 6.17
N LEU A 7 8.08 -19.12 6.20
CA LEU A 7 8.32 -17.99 5.28
C LEU A 7 9.15 -16.84 5.89
N VAL A 8 10.16 -17.11 6.71
CA VAL A 8 10.96 -16.04 7.36
C VAL A 8 12.36 -15.85 6.74
N VAL A 9 12.81 -16.69 5.80
CA VAL A 9 14.21 -16.60 5.29
C VAL A 9 14.34 -16.34 3.78
N ALA A 10 13.24 -16.18 3.03
CA ALA A 10 13.31 -16.09 1.55
C ALA A 10 12.94 -14.72 0.93
N MET A 11 12.92 -13.61 1.69
CA MET A 11 12.69 -12.27 1.11
C MET A 11 13.96 -11.52 0.70
N ALA A 12 15.14 -12.03 1.04
CA ALA A 12 16.38 -11.55 0.44
C ALA A 12 16.64 -12.36 -0.84
N SER A 13 16.52 -11.70 -2.00
CA SER A 13 16.99 -12.19 -3.31
C SER A 13 16.12 -13.18 -4.12
N VAL A 14 14.79 -12.99 -4.20
CA VAL A 14 14.16 -13.21 -5.52
C VAL A 14 14.36 -11.91 -6.30
N ALA A 15 15.55 -11.77 -6.87
CA ALA A 15 15.73 -10.89 -8.01
C ALA A 15 14.81 -11.44 -9.11
N ILE A 16 13.54 -11.02 -9.11
CA ILE A 16 12.73 -11.07 -10.32
C ILE A 16 13.50 -10.19 -11.27
N ALA A 17 14.26 -10.84 -12.16
CA ALA A 17 15.07 -10.20 -13.16
C ALA A 17 14.23 -9.07 -13.75
N LYS A 18 14.75 -7.86 -13.64
CA LYS A 18 14.21 -6.72 -14.35
C LYS A 18 14.26 -7.15 -15.82
N ASP A 19 13.13 -7.55 -16.40
CA ASP A 19 12.98 -7.87 -17.81
C ASP A 19 13.40 -6.64 -18.61
N ALA A 20 14.69 -6.54 -18.87
CA ALA A 20 15.27 -5.62 -19.81
C ALA A 20 15.07 -6.26 -21.18
N ASN A 21 14.30 -5.60 -22.05
CA ASN A 21 13.93 -5.99 -23.42
C ASN A 21 12.68 -6.89 -23.60
N ASN A 22 11.52 -6.44 -23.12
CA ASN A 22 10.28 -6.86 -23.76
C ASN A 22 9.30 -5.69 -23.87
N THR A 23 9.26 -5.07 -25.05
CA THR A 23 8.43 -3.91 -25.36
C THR A 23 6.95 -4.23 -25.47
N ASP A 24 6.54 -5.50 -25.37
CA ASP A 24 5.13 -5.97 -25.36
C ASP A 24 4.83 -7.07 -24.31
N GLY A 25 5.78 -7.38 -23.42
CA GLY A 25 5.64 -8.48 -22.45
C GLY A 25 4.94 -8.04 -21.15
N THR A 26 3.73 -8.55 -20.87
CA THR A 26 3.12 -8.42 -19.54
C THR A 26 4.06 -8.99 -18.48
N SER A 27 4.67 -8.13 -17.65
CA SER A 27 5.51 -8.58 -16.53
C SER A 27 4.86 -9.70 -15.71
N THR A 28 5.65 -10.59 -15.09
CA THR A 28 5.17 -11.64 -14.17
C THR A 28 4.17 -11.09 -13.16
N LYS A 29 4.42 -9.89 -12.62
CA LYS A 29 3.50 -9.20 -11.71
C LYS A 29 2.13 -8.90 -12.33
N SER A 30 2.09 -8.49 -13.60
CA SER A 30 0.85 -8.25 -14.34
C SER A 30 0.06 -9.54 -14.56
N GLN A 31 0.74 -10.62 -14.95
CA GLN A 31 0.12 -11.94 -15.11
C GLN A 31 -0.41 -12.49 -13.78
N CYS A 32 0.35 -12.37 -12.69
CA CYS A 32 -0.14 -12.75 -11.36
C CYS A 32 -1.33 -11.90 -10.91
N LYS A 33 -1.33 -10.59 -11.20
CA LYS A 33 -2.50 -9.74 -10.94
C LYS A 33 -3.72 -10.19 -11.74
N GLN A 34 -3.53 -10.70 -12.96
CA GLN A 34 -4.59 -11.29 -13.75
C GLN A 34 -5.10 -12.59 -13.14
N VAL A 35 -4.22 -13.51 -12.75
CA VAL A 35 -4.58 -14.74 -12.02
C VAL A 35 -5.41 -14.40 -10.78
N SER A 36 -4.92 -13.50 -9.91
CA SER A 36 -5.65 -13.08 -8.69
C SER A 36 -7.04 -12.52 -9.00
N LYS A 37 -7.18 -11.66 -10.01
CA LYS A 37 -8.47 -11.08 -10.41
C LYS A 37 -9.44 -12.14 -10.90
N LEU A 38 -8.98 -13.05 -11.76
CA LEU A 38 -9.84 -14.12 -12.31
C LEU A 38 -10.21 -15.11 -11.21
N THR A 39 -9.29 -15.48 -10.31
CA THR A 39 -9.58 -16.32 -9.14
C THR A 39 -10.62 -15.67 -8.22
N LYS A 40 -10.50 -14.36 -7.94
CA LYS A 40 -11.50 -13.62 -7.14
C LYS A 40 -12.86 -13.56 -7.82
N LEU A 41 -12.90 -13.38 -9.15
CA LEU A 41 -14.14 -13.40 -9.92
C LEU A 41 -14.83 -14.77 -9.82
N MET A 42 -14.06 -15.85 -9.98
CA MET A 42 -14.57 -17.21 -9.85
C MET A 42 -15.07 -17.51 -8.43
N ASP A 43 -14.34 -17.09 -7.40
CA ASP A 43 -14.75 -17.26 -6.00
C ASP A 43 -16.05 -16.49 -5.67
N ILE A 44 -16.24 -15.30 -6.23
CA ILE A 44 -17.50 -14.56 -6.10
C ILE A 44 -18.62 -15.28 -6.85
N ALA A 45 -18.41 -15.67 -8.11
CA ALA A 45 -19.45 -16.29 -8.95
C ALA A 45 -19.91 -17.66 -8.44
N ASN A 46 -19.01 -18.42 -7.81
CA ASN A 46 -19.27 -19.78 -7.32
C ASN A 46 -19.74 -19.83 -5.86
N ASN A 47 -19.78 -18.69 -5.15
CA ASN A 47 -20.26 -18.62 -3.77
C ASN A 47 -21.52 -17.76 -3.71
N SER A 48 -22.68 -18.41 -3.56
CA SER A 48 -23.99 -17.74 -3.57
C SER A 48 -24.10 -16.59 -2.56
N THR A 49 -23.53 -16.75 -1.36
CA THR A 49 -23.53 -15.70 -0.33
C THR A 49 -22.66 -14.49 -0.74
N LYS A 50 -21.47 -14.72 -1.31
CA LYS A 50 -20.61 -13.63 -1.81
C LYS A 50 -21.24 -12.95 -3.01
N LEU A 51 -21.80 -13.74 -3.94
CA LEU A 51 -22.49 -13.23 -5.12
C LEU A 51 -23.68 -12.36 -4.71
N ASP A 52 -24.52 -12.84 -3.80
CA ASP A 52 -25.66 -12.09 -3.27
C ASP A 52 -25.20 -10.78 -2.59
N LYS A 53 -24.15 -10.84 -1.76
CA LYS A 53 -23.59 -9.63 -1.11
C LYS A 53 -23.09 -8.59 -2.11
N VAL A 54 -22.45 -9.01 -3.22
CA VAL A 54 -21.92 -8.11 -4.26
C VAL A 54 -23.04 -7.55 -5.15
N THR A 55 -24.04 -8.38 -5.45
CA THR A 55 -25.15 -8.03 -6.35
C THR A 55 -26.30 -7.34 -5.61
N LYS A 56 -26.34 -7.45 -4.28
CA LYS A 56 -27.44 -7.04 -3.40
C LYS A 56 -28.77 -7.70 -3.82
N GLY A 57 -28.73 -9.01 -4.11
CA GLY A 57 -29.88 -9.78 -4.59
C GLY A 57 -30.36 -9.45 -6.01
N ASN A 58 -29.61 -8.65 -6.78
CA ASN A 58 -29.98 -8.33 -8.16
C ASN A 58 -29.64 -9.49 -9.10
N ALA A 59 -30.67 -10.22 -9.54
CA ALA A 59 -30.53 -11.40 -10.40
C ALA A 59 -29.82 -11.13 -11.73
N THR A 60 -30.09 -10.01 -12.40
CA THR A 60 -29.43 -9.65 -13.67
C THR A 60 -27.94 -9.43 -13.49
N ARG A 61 -27.54 -8.74 -12.41
CA ARG A 61 -26.13 -8.53 -12.08
C ARG A 61 -25.44 -9.85 -11.67
N ALA A 62 -26.15 -10.73 -10.98
CA ALA A 62 -25.64 -12.06 -10.64
C ALA A 62 -25.34 -12.88 -11.90
N ALA A 63 -26.29 -12.91 -12.84
CA ALA A 63 -26.12 -13.59 -14.12
C ALA A 63 -24.95 -13.01 -14.95
N ASP A 64 -24.80 -11.68 -15.01
CA ASP A 64 -23.67 -11.02 -15.70
C ASP A 64 -22.31 -11.40 -15.07
N ILE A 65 -22.22 -11.46 -13.74
CA ILE A 65 -20.99 -11.88 -13.04
C ILE A 65 -20.68 -13.36 -13.34
N GLN A 66 -21.69 -14.22 -13.32
CA GLN A 66 -21.53 -15.64 -13.63
C GLN A 66 -21.09 -15.85 -15.08
N ALA A 67 -21.69 -15.15 -16.04
CA ALA A 67 -21.29 -15.21 -17.45
C ALA A 67 -19.83 -14.77 -17.65
N LYS A 68 -19.43 -13.64 -17.05
CA LYS A 68 -18.03 -13.16 -17.07
C LYS A 68 -17.07 -14.15 -16.40
N ALA A 69 -17.50 -14.82 -15.34
CA ALA A 69 -16.70 -15.85 -14.69
C ALA A 69 -16.50 -17.06 -15.60
N SER A 70 -17.55 -17.51 -16.30
CA SER A 70 -17.46 -18.60 -17.29
C SER A 70 -16.50 -18.26 -18.43
N GLU A 71 -16.56 -17.04 -18.97
CA GLU A 71 -15.61 -16.57 -20.01
C GLU A 71 -14.17 -16.47 -19.47
N ALA A 72 -14.02 -16.00 -18.23
CA ALA A 72 -12.73 -15.90 -17.55
C ALA A 72 -12.09 -17.25 -17.22
N ALA A 73 -12.89 -18.32 -17.10
CA ALA A 73 -12.42 -19.63 -16.66
C ALA A 73 -11.35 -20.20 -17.60
N THR A 74 -11.56 -20.16 -18.92
CA THR A 74 -10.57 -20.65 -19.90
C THR A 74 -9.24 -19.92 -19.75
N LYS A 75 -9.28 -18.59 -19.63
CA LYS A 75 -8.07 -17.77 -19.46
C LYS A 75 -7.35 -18.06 -18.15
N LEU A 76 -8.10 -18.26 -17.07
CA LEU A 76 -7.54 -18.64 -15.78
C LEU A 76 -6.85 -20.01 -15.86
N THR A 77 -7.48 -21.00 -16.49
CA THR A 77 -6.89 -22.33 -16.70
C THR A 77 -5.60 -22.26 -17.50
N THR A 78 -5.55 -21.46 -18.58
CA THR A 78 -4.33 -21.25 -19.36
C THR A 78 -3.22 -20.65 -18.50
N LEU A 79 -3.50 -19.62 -17.70
CA LEU A 79 -2.49 -19.02 -16.82
C LEU A 79 -2.03 -20.01 -15.74
N GLN A 80 -2.95 -20.79 -15.16
CA GLN A 80 -2.66 -21.78 -14.12
C GLN A 80 -1.87 -22.98 -14.64
N SER A 81 -1.96 -23.32 -15.92
CA SER A 81 -1.15 -24.39 -16.52
C SER A 81 0.35 -24.07 -16.58
N ASN A 82 0.74 -22.80 -16.44
CA ASN A 82 2.15 -22.42 -16.38
C ASN A 82 2.66 -22.52 -14.93
N ALA A 83 3.27 -23.66 -14.59
CA ALA A 83 3.74 -23.95 -13.23
C ALA A 83 4.77 -22.93 -12.71
N THR A 84 5.68 -22.46 -13.56
CA THR A 84 6.69 -21.45 -13.20
C THR A 84 6.03 -20.12 -12.86
N LEU A 85 5.06 -19.68 -13.66
CA LEU A 85 4.26 -18.50 -13.37
C LEU A 85 3.53 -18.65 -12.04
N MET A 86 2.85 -19.78 -11.81
CA MET A 86 2.10 -20.01 -10.57
C MET A 86 2.98 -19.98 -9.33
N THR A 87 4.18 -20.57 -9.39
CA THR A 87 5.16 -20.49 -8.28
C THR A 87 5.56 -19.04 -8.00
N ALA A 88 5.80 -18.23 -9.03
CA ALA A 88 6.09 -16.81 -8.85
C ALA A 88 4.88 -16.04 -8.30
N CYS A 89 3.67 -16.39 -8.74
CA CYS A 89 2.44 -15.78 -8.26
C CYS A 89 2.16 -16.11 -6.80
N ASP A 90 2.40 -17.33 -6.35
CA ASP A 90 2.20 -17.73 -4.95
C ASP A 90 3.08 -16.90 -4.01
N GLN A 91 4.34 -16.66 -4.37
CA GLN A 91 5.23 -15.78 -3.62
C GLN A 91 4.72 -14.33 -3.61
N ILE A 92 4.28 -13.81 -4.77
CA ILE A 92 3.72 -12.46 -4.88
C ILE A 92 2.43 -12.32 -4.07
N PHE A 93 1.56 -13.33 -4.08
CA PHE A 93 0.32 -13.34 -3.32
C PHE A 93 0.58 -13.42 -1.83
N ALA A 94 1.54 -14.23 -1.38
CA ALA A 94 1.92 -14.26 0.03
C ALA A 94 2.40 -12.88 0.53
N VAL A 95 3.20 -12.18 -0.28
CA VAL A 95 3.60 -10.79 0.04
C VAL A 95 2.39 -9.86 0.03
N GLN A 96 1.53 -9.91 -0.99
CA GLN A 96 0.33 -9.07 -1.08
C GLN A 96 -0.65 -9.30 0.07
N ASP A 97 -0.90 -10.55 0.45
CA ASP A 97 -1.76 -10.89 1.57
C ASP A 97 -1.19 -10.36 2.89
N THR A 98 0.14 -10.36 3.03
CA THR A 98 0.80 -9.76 4.19
C THR A 98 0.72 -8.23 4.15
N GLU A 99 0.92 -7.59 3.00
CA GLU A 99 0.72 -6.14 2.81
C GLU A 99 -0.75 -5.74 3.11
N ASP A 100 -1.73 -6.50 2.62
CA ASP A 100 -3.17 -6.30 2.87
C ASP A 100 -3.51 -6.48 4.37
N ALA A 101 -2.91 -7.47 5.05
CA ALA A 101 -3.05 -7.65 6.48
C ALA A 101 -2.49 -6.46 7.27
N CYS A 102 -1.36 -5.90 6.84
CA CYS A 102 -0.81 -4.69 7.45
C CYS A 102 -1.69 -3.47 7.22
N GLU A 103 -2.23 -3.28 6.01
CA GLU A 103 -3.19 -2.20 5.74
C GLU A 103 -4.46 -2.35 6.58
N LYS A 104 -4.97 -3.57 6.73
CA LYS A 104 -6.11 -3.87 7.61
C LYS A 104 -5.78 -3.54 9.07
N MET A 105 -4.62 -3.95 9.57
CA MET A 105 -4.19 -3.68 10.94
C MET A 105 -4.10 -2.17 11.22
N VAL A 106 -3.38 -1.43 10.37
CA VAL A 106 -3.25 0.04 10.49
C VAL A 106 -4.60 0.73 10.36
N GLY A 107 -5.48 0.23 9.47
CA GLY A 107 -6.83 0.76 9.29
C GLY A 107 -7.69 0.61 10.54
N LEU A 108 -7.66 -0.58 11.17
CA LEU A 108 -8.38 -0.85 12.41
C LEU A 108 -7.80 -0.05 13.59
N GLU A 109 -6.48 0.05 13.72
CA GLU A 109 -5.83 0.88 14.75
C GLU A 109 -6.25 2.34 14.65
N LYS A 110 -6.25 2.91 13.44
CA LYS A 110 -6.73 4.28 13.19
C LYS A 110 -8.20 4.42 13.54
N LEU A 111 -9.04 3.47 13.18
CA LEU A 111 -10.46 3.53 13.48
C LEU A 111 -10.73 3.44 14.98
N THR A 112 -9.99 2.59 15.69
CA THR A 112 -10.01 2.51 17.17
C THR A 112 -9.57 3.84 17.79
N ALA A 113 -8.49 4.46 17.29
CA ALA A 113 -8.05 5.76 17.77
C ALA A 113 -9.09 6.86 17.54
N ILE A 114 -9.78 6.85 16.40
CA ILE A 114 -10.89 7.79 16.12
C ILE A 114 -12.04 7.54 17.09
N VAL A 115 -12.47 6.30 17.29
CA VAL A 115 -13.58 5.97 18.20
C VAL A 115 -13.28 6.37 19.64
N ASN A 116 -12.02 6.28 20.07
CA ASN A 116 -11.57 6.69 21.40
C ASN A 116 -11.37 8.21 21.54
N ASN A 117 -11.50 8.98 20.46
CA ASN A 117 -11.41 10.43 20.44
C ASN A 117 -12.76 11.03 20.01
N GLN A 118 -13.57 11.44 20.99
CA GLN A 118 -14.93 11.91 20.75
C GLN A 118 -14.98 13.07 19.72
N THR A 119 -14.06 14.03 19.80
CA THR A 119 -13.98 15.14 18.84
C THR A 119 -13.69 14.66 17.41
N ALA A 120 -12.76 13.71 17.23
CA ALA A 120 -12.46 13.14 15.93
C ALA A 120 -13.63 12.30 15.38
N LEU A 121 -14.30 11.54 16.25
CA LEU A 121 -15.48 10.77 15.89
C LEU A 121 -16.65 11.68 15.50
N ASP A 122 -16.88 12.77 16.23
CA ASP A 122 -17.93 13.75 15.92
C ASP A 122 -17.62 14.48 14.62
N ALA A 123 -16.36 14.85 14.37
CA ALA A 123 -15.93 15.42 13.09
C ALA A 123 -16.17 14.44 11.92
N MET A 124 -15.84 13.16 12.11
CA MET A 124 -16.03 12.11 11.10
C MET A 124 -17.52 11.84 10.81
N THR A 125 -18.36 11.89 11.84
CA THR A 125 -19.79 11.58 11.76
C THR A 125 -20.66 12.81 11.52
N LYS A 126 -20.07 14.00 11.56
CA LYS A 126 -20.76 15.31 11.57
C LYS A 126 -21.77 15.39 12.72
N GLY A 127 -21.39 14.88 13.89
CA GLY A 127 -22.26 14.79 15.08
C GLY A 127 -23.43 13.83 14.94
N ASN A 128 -23.49 12.98 13.91
CA ASN A 128 -24.57 12.01 13.75
C ASN A 128 -24.32 10.79 14.66
N THR A 129 -25.08 10.72 15.75
CA THR A 129 -24.97 9.67 16.78
C THR A 129 -25.18 8.27 16.21
N THR A 130 -26.18 8.05 15.35
CA THR A 130 -26.42 6.74 14.73
C THR A 130 -25.23 6.27 13.87
N LYS A 131 -24.56 7.18 13.17
CA LYS A 131 -23.33 6.84 12.42
C LYS A 131 -22.17 6.54 13.38
N ALA A 132 -22.02 7.33 14.44
CA ALA A 132 -21.01 7.10 15.47
C ALA A 132 -21.17 5.71 16.10
N ASP A 133 -22.39 5.33 16.49
CA ASP A 133 -22.69 4.05 17.11
C ASP A 133 -22.44 2.88 16.14
N LYS A 134 -22.78 3.04 14.86
CA LYS A 134 -22.45 2.04 13.82
C LYS A 134 -20.94 1.86 13.66
N ILE A 135 -20.15 2.94 13.74
CA ILE A 135 -18.68 2.85 13.66
C ILE A 135 -18.14 2.17 14.92
N LYS A 136 -18.61 2.55 16.11
CA LYS A 136 -18.25 1.91 17.39
C LYS A 136 -18.52 0.41 17.34
N ALA A 137 -19.72 0.01 16.92
CA ALA A 137 -20.10 -1.40 16.82
C ALA A 137 -19.18 -2.18 15.86
N LYS A 138 -18.84 -1.61 14.69
CA LYS A 138 -17.91 -2.24 13.74
C LYS A 138 -16.49 -2.38 14.29
N VAL A 139 -15.99 -1.39 15.04
CA VAL A 139 -14.69 -1.48 15.70
C VAL A 139 -14.69 -2.60 16.74
N GLN A 140 -15.75 -2.68 17.56
CA GLN A 140 -15.89 -3.75 18.55
C GLN A 140 -15.97 -5.14 17.91
N GLU A 141 -16.70 -5.29 16.80
CA GLU A 141 -16.74 -6.55 16.02
C GLU A 141 -15.35 -6.97 15.51
N LYS A 142 -14.45 -6.01 15.24
CA LYS A 142 -13.10 -6.26 14.73
C LYS A 142 -12.01 -6.16 15.80
N ALA A 143 -12.37 -5.98 17.07
CA ALA A 143 -11.39 -5.87 18.15
C ALA A 143 -10.58 -7.17 18.30
N ALA A 144 -11.24 -8.32 18.29
CA ALA A 144 -10.57 -9.62 18.37
C ALA A 144 -9.65 -9.88 17.15
N ASP A 145 -10.10 -9.53 15.95
CA ASP A 145 -9.27 -9.60 14.72
C ASP A 145 -8.00 -8.74 14.87
N LEU A 146 -8.15 -7.51 15.38
CA LEU A 146 -7.02 -6.60 15.58
C LEU A 146 -6.04 -7.16 16.60
N THR A 147 -6.52 -7.62 17.76
CA THR A 147 -5.68 -8.23 18.79
C THR A 147 -4.96 -9.47 18.24
N ALA A 148 -5.63 -10.30 17.46
CA ALA A 148 -5.01 -11.46 16.82
C ALA A 148 -3.88 -11.06 15.87
N MET A 149 -4.09 -10.05 15.02
CA MET A 149 -3.06 -9.52 14.11
C MET A 149 -1.88 -8.93 14.89
N GLN A 150 -2.14 -8.15 15.94
CA GLN A 150 -1.10 -7.52 16.78
C GLN A 150 -0.29 -8.55 17.59
N SER A 151 -0.89 -9.67 17.96
CA SER A 151 -0.20 -10.76 18.68
C SER A 151 0.77 -11.55 17.79
N ASN A 152 0.63 -11.43 16.46
CA ASN A 152 1.51 -12.11 15.50
C ASN A 152 2.77 -11.27 15.28
N THR A 153 3.86 -11.62 15.97
CA THR A 153 5.14 -10.91 15.93
C THR A 153 5.79 -10.84 14.54
N THR A 154 5.64 -11.90 13.74
CA THR A 154 6.13 -11.91 12.35
C THR A 154 5.38 -10.89 11.50
N LEU A 155 4.05 -10.86 11.63
CA LEU A 155 3.21 -9.88 10.92
C LEU A 155 3.55 -8.46 11.36
N THR A 156 3.61 -8.18 12.66
CA THR A 156 3.90 -6.81 13.15
C THR A 156 5.28 -6.32 12.72
N SER A 157 6.29 -7.20 12.72
CA SER A 157 7.63 -6.87 12.22
C SER A 157 7.62 -6.55 10.72
N PHE A 158 6.90 -7.34 9.92
CA PHE A 158 6.72 -7.04 8.49
C PHE A 158 5.98 -5.71 8.29
N CYS A 159 4.92 -5.46 9.08
CA CYS A 159 4.11 -4.25 8.97
C CYS A 159 4.88 -2.97 9.32
N ALA A 160 5.86 -3.05 10.23
CA ALA A 160 6.76 -1.93 10.51
C ALA A 160 7.55 -1.53 9.24
N GLY A 161 8.24 -2.48 8.62
CA GLY A 161 8.97 -2.23 7.37
C GLY A 161 8.05 -1.83 6.19
N PHE A 162 6.84 -2.39 6.13
CA PHE A 162 5.84 -1.95 5.16
C PHE A 162 5.38 -0.50 5.39
N SER A 163 5.18 -0.10 6.65
CA SER A 163 4.84 1.28 7.01
C SER A 163 5.94 2.26 6.59
N ASP A 164 7.20 1.90 6.79
CA ASP A 164 8.35 2.70 6.34
C ASP A 164 8.37 2.82 4.82
N LYS A 165 8.19 1.70 4.10
CA LYS A 165 8.08 1.66 2.64
C LYS A 165 6.94 2.57 2.13
N GLN A 166 5.78 2.55 2.79
CA GLN A 166 4.64 3.41 2.40
C GLN A 166 4.94 4.89 2.71
N SER A 167 5.61 5.17 3.82
CA SER A 167 6.08 6.52 4.16
C SER A 167 7.07 7.05 3.12
N CYS A 168 8.05 6.23 2.71
CA CYS A 168 8.98 6.53 1.63
C CYS A 168 8.27 6.85 0.31
N LYS A 169 7.28 6.04 -0.09
CA LYS A 169 6.48 6.31 -1.30
C LYS A 169 5.67 7.60 -1.18
N ALA A 170 5.09 7.88 -0.02
CA ALA A 170 4.33 9.10 0.22
C ALA A 170 5.23 10.34 0.11
N MET A 171 6.44 10.29 0.67
CA MET A 171 7.45 11.34 0.54
C MET A 171 7.86 11.54 -0.92
N ALA A 172 8.21 10.46 -1.64
CA ALA A 172 8.58 10.53 -3.05
C ALA A 172 7.44 11.11 -3.91
N LYS A 173 6.18 10.78 -3.61
CA LYS A 173 5.02 11.35 -4.29
C LYS A 173 4.88 12.84 -4.04
N VAL A 174 4.97 13.31 -2.80
CA VAL A 174 4.84 14.74 -2.52
C VAL A 174 6.03 15.53 -3.04
N ALA A 175 7.24 14.98 -3.02
CA ALA A 175 8.40 15.60 -3.65
C ALA A 175 8.17 15.81 -5.16
N LYS A 176 7.55 14.83 -5.86
CA LYS A 176 7.13 15.00 -7.26
C LYS A 176 6.02 16.04 -7.42
N GLU A 177 5.05 16.07 -6.51
CA GLU A 177 3.98 17.09 -6.53
C GLU A 177 4.53 18.50 -6.25
N GLN A 178 5.57 18.64 -5.43
CA GLN A 178 6.30 19.89 -5.18
C GLN A 178 7.07 20.34 -6.42
N ALA A 179 7.79 19.44 -7.08
CA ALA A 179 8.47 19.74 -8.34
C ALA A 179 7.47 20.20 -9.42
N LEU A 180 6.30 19.55 -9.49
CA LEU A 180 5.23 19.98 -10.39
C LEU A 180 4.66 21.35 -10.01
N ALA A 181 4.47 21.63 -8.72
CA ALA A 181 3.96 22.92 -8.24
C ALA A 181 4.94 24.08 -8.50
N ALA A 182 6.25 23.81 -8.48
CA ALA A 182 7.29 24.77 -8.83
C ALA A 182 7.36 25.05 -10.34
N ASN A 183 6.88 24.14 -11.18
CA ASN A 183 6.81 24.32 -12.64
C ASN A 183 5.46 24.93 -13.03
N THR A 184 5.40 26.26 -13.09
CA THR A 184 4.17 27.02 -13.41
C THR A 184 3.55 26.62 -14.74
N THR A 185 4.35 26.34 -15.78
CA THR A 185 3.85 25.88 -17.09
C THR A 185 3.17 24.51 -16.98
N ALA A 186 3.85 23.51 -16.42
CA ALA A 186 3.29 22.16 -16.27
C ALA A 186 2.06 22.13 -15.36
N LEU A 187 2.04 23.01 -14.35
CA LEU A 187 0.89 23.18 -13.46
C LEU A 187 -0.29 23.83 -14.19
N ASN A 188 -0.03 24.89 -14.98
CA ASN A 188 -1.04 25.53 -15.83
C ASN A 188 -1.60 24.55 -16.85
N ASP A 189 -0.76 23.77 -17.53
CA ASP A 189 -1.20 22.76 -18.50
C ASP A 189 -2.09 21.70 -17.87
N LYS A 190 -1.68 21.18 -16.70
CA LYS A 190 -2.44 20.17 -15.95
C LYS A 190 -3.83 20.65 -15.54
N PHE A 191 -3.95 21.92 -15.18
CA PHE A 191 -5.21 22.51 -14.74
C PHE A 191 -5.89 23.36 -15.81
N LYS A 192 -5.39 23.36 -17.05
CA LYS A 192 -5.89 24.19 -18.17
C LYS A 192 -6.04 25.67 -17.82
N GLY A 193 -5.10 26.20 -17.03
CA GLY A 193 -5.13 27.58 -16.54
C GLY A 193 -6.20 27.89 -15.49
N ASP A 194 -6.88 26.89 -14.91
CA ASP A 194 -7.87 27.08 -13.86
C ASP A 194 -7.21 27.50 -12.53
N ALA A 195 -7.25 28.81 -12.24
CA ALA A 195 -6.61 29.42 -11.09
C ALA A 195 -7.09 28.85 -9.75
N ASP A 196 -8.38 28.52 -9.62
CA ASP A 196 -8.94 27.96 -8.39
C ASP A 196 -8.41 26.55 -8.12
N LYS A 197 -8.30 25.73 -9.16
CA LYS A 197 -7.73 24.38 -9.03
C LYS A 197 -6.24 24.44 -8.72
N ILE A 198 -5.50 25.35 -9.35
CA ILE A 198 -4.07 25.58 -9.09
C ILE A 198 -3.87 25.99 -7.63
N SER A 199 -4.61 26.99 -7.15
CA SER A 199 -4.54 27.47 -5.76
C SER A 199 -4.91 26.37 -4.76
N LYS A 200 -6.00 25.62 -5.00
CA LYS A 200 -6.39 24.46 -4.16
C LYS A 200 -5.34 23.36 -4.17
N PHE A 201 -4.65 23.11 -5.29
CA PHE A 201 -3.57 22.14 -5.36
C PHE A 201 -2.36 22.58 -4.55
N GLN A 202 -1.93 23.83 -4.70
CA GLN A 202 -0.83 24.42 -3.94
C GLN A 202 -1.12 24.43 -2.43
N ALA A 203 -2.32 24.86 -2.01
CA ALA A 203 -2.71 24.86 -0.60
C ALA A 203 -2.68 23.44 0.02
N LYS A 204 -3.18 22.43 -0.72
CA LYS A 204 -3.11 21.03 -0.28
C LYS A 204 -1.68 20.51 -0.21
N LEU A 205 -0.81 20.97 -1.10
CA LEU A 205 0.59 20.60 -1.11
C LEU A 205 1.32 21.20 0.10
N THR A 206 1.10 22.49 0.40
CA THR A 206 1.71 23.17 1.56
C THR A 206 1.34 22.47 2.87
N SER A 207 0.05 22.12 3.06
CA SER A 207 -0.39 21.37 4.24
C SER A 207 0.28 19.99 4.38
N LYS A 208 0.65 19.35 3.27
CA LYS A 208 1.41 18.09 3.27
C LYS A 208 2.91 18.30 3.40
N ALA A 209 3.42 19.44 2.93
CA ALA A 209 4.84 19.76 2.89
C ALA A 209 5.43 19.80 4.30
N ASP A 210 4.79 20.46 5.27
CA ASP A 210 5.31 20.55 6.64
C ASP A 210 5.49 19.17 7.28
N LYS A 211 4.48 18.32 7.12
CA LYS A 211 4.50 16.95 7.62
C LYS A 211 5.56 16.09 6.94
N ILE A 212 5.78 16.30 5.65
CA ILE A 212 6.77 15.54 4.89
C ILE A 212 8.18 16.07 5.09
N ASN A 213 8.37 17.37 5.29
CA ASN A 213 9.64 17.94 5.71
C ASN A 213 10.05 17.37 7.07
N ALA A 214 9.11 17.20 8.00
CA ALA A 214 9.37 16.50 9.25
C ALA A 214 9.81 15.04 9.02
N LEU A 215 9.14 14.30 8.12
CA LEU A 215 9.54 12.93 7.77
C LEU A 215 10.90 12.86 7.05
N MET A 216 11.20 13.82 6.16
CA MET A 216 12.46 13.90 5.42
C MET A 216 13.64 14.28 6.32
N SER A 217 13.37 14.96 7.44
CA SER A 217 14.38 15.24 8.47
C SER A 217 14.76 14.00 9.30
N ASN A 218 13.97 12.92 9.22
CA ASN A 218 14.30 11.64 9.86
C ASN A 218 15.32 10.88 9.00
N THR A 219 16.60 10.95 9.39
CA THR A 219 17.71 10.33 8.67
C THR A 219 17.55 8.81 8.54
N THR A 220 17.12 8.12 9.59
CA THR A 220 16.88 6.67 9.58
C THR A 220 15.82 6.26 8.55
N LEU A 221 14.73 7.03 8.44
CA LEU A 221 13.71 6.78 7.43
C LEU A 221 14.27 7.02 6.02
N MET A 222 15.06 8.08 5.82
CA MET A 222 15.68 8.37 4.52
C MET A 222 16.67 7.28 4.09
N ASP A 223 17.48 6.77 5.02
CA ASP A 223 18.37 5.62 4.76
C ASP A 223 17.58 4.37 4.38
N THR A 224 16.45 4.14 5.05
CA THR A 224 15.52 3.07 4.69
C THR A 224 14.92 3.28 3.30
N CYS A 225 14.51 4.50 2.94
CA CYS A 225 14.01 4.80 1.60
C CYS A 225 15.07 4.56 0.53
N ASN A 226 16.32 4.96 0.79
CA ASN A 226 17.45 4.77 -0.11
C ASN A 226 17.78 3.28 -0.30
N SER A 227 17.78 2.49 0.78
CA SER A 227 18.01 1.04 0.70
C SER A 227 16.90 0.30 -0.05
N LEU A 228 15.67 0.81 0.02
CA LEU A 228 14.53 0.33 -0.78
C LEU A 228 14.55 0.80 -2.24
N GLY A 229 15.54 1.61 -2.65
CA GLY A 229 15.64 2.19 -3.99
C GLY A 229 14.56 3.23 -4.31
N ILE A 230 13.92 3.80 -3.27
CA ILE A 230 12.88 4.83 -3.42
C ILE A 230 13.58 6.20 -3.37
N THR A 231 13.90 6.74 -4.54
CA THR A 231 14.49 8.08 -4.64
C THR A 231 13.44 9.16 -4.34
N THR A 232 13.75 10.01 -3.37
CA THR A 232 13.00 11.25 -3.09
C THR A 232 13.72 12.41 -3.78
N ALA A 233 12.99 13.41 -4.28
CA ALA A 233 13.58 14.48 -5.10
C ALA A 233 14.58 15.38 -4.36
N ALA A 234 14.77 15.21 -3.04
CA ALA A 234 15.83 15.88 -2.28
C ALA A 234 17.24 15.53 -2.79
N THR A 235 17.43 14.34 -3.37
CA THR A 235 18.74 13.92 -3.87
C THR A 235 19.16 14.64 -5.15
N THR A 236 18.24 15.33 -5.85
CA THR A 236 18.53 15.99 -7.13
C THR A 236 18.94 17.47 -7.02
N GLY A 237 18.99 18.05 -5.81
CA GLY A 237 19.21 19.49 -5.62
C GLY A 237 20.51 19.93 -4.94
N ALA A 238 21.33 19.02 -4.41
CA ALA A 238 22.56 19.38 -3.69
C ALA A 238 23.68 18.36 -3.92
N SER A 239 24.30 18.41 -5.10
CA SER A 239 25.62 17.81 -5.33
C SER A 239 26.35 18.63 -6.39
N THR A 240 26.77 19.83 -5.98
CA THR A 240 27.84 20.58 -6.65
C THR A 240 28.93 20.83 -5.63
N SER A 241 29.78 19.81 -5.41
CA SER A 241 31.20 19.97 -5.05
C SER A 241 31.86 18.62 -4.75
N SER A 242 32.69 18.18 -5.69
CA SER A 242 34.04 17.60 -5.54
C SER A 242 34.29 16.49 -4.51
N GLY A 243 34.65 15.30 -5.00
CA GLY A 243 35.29 14.26 -4.19
C GLY A 243 35.67 13.02 -5.00
N SER A 244 36.96 12.90 -5.32
CA SER A 244 37.63 11.90 -6.15
C SER A 244 37.20 10.44 -5.95
N SER A 245 37.17 9.73 -7.07
CA SER A 245 37.03 8.29 -7.24
C SER A 245 38.09 7.49 -6.48
N THR A 246 37.66 6.47 -5.73
CA THR A 246 38.44 5.25 -5.55
C THR A 246 37.50 4.05 -5.55
N ASP A 247 37.64 3.24 -6.61
CA ASP A 247 37.01 1.94 -6.78
C ASP A 247 37.30 1.02 -5.60
N SER A 248 36.26 0.46 -5.00
CA SER A 248 36.36 -0.73 -4.18
C SER A 248 35.06 -1.52 -4.25
N LYS A 249 35.12 -2.61 -5.03
CA LYS A 249 34.13 -3.69 -5.05
C LYS A 249 33.87 -4.15 -3.61
N LYS A 250 32.67 -3.90 -3.08
CA LYS A 250 32.18 -4.54 -1.86
C LYS A 250 30.93 -5.36 -2.18
N SER A 251 31.08 -6.66 -2.07
CA SER A 251 29.99 -7.63 -2.00
C SER A 251 29.04 -7.25 -0.88
N ALA A 252 27.77 -7.04 -1.23
CA ALA A 252 26.70 -6.75 -0.29
C ALA A 252 26.24 -8.06 0.38
N ALA A 253 26.89 -8.44 1.47
CA ALA A 253 26.22 -9.20 2.51
C ALA A 253 25.39 -8.20 3.32
N VAL A 254 24.08 -8.16 3.06
CA VAL A 254 23.12 -7.45 3.91
C VAL A 254 23.08 -8.19 5.25
N SER A 255 23.86 -7.71 6.21
CA SER A 255 23.62 -8.02 7.61
C SER A 255 22.32 -7.32 8.02
N VAL A 256 21.24 -8.09 8.11
CA VAL A 256 20.08 -7.73 8.92
C VAL A 256 20.57 -7.69 10.36
N ASN A 257 21.09 -6.55 10.80
CA ASN A 257 21.15 -6.27 12.22
C ASN A 257 19.70 -6.22 12.68
N ALA A 258 19.35 -7.13 13.60
CA ALA A 258 18.10 -7.06 14.33
C ALA A 258 17.94 -5.62 14.84
N LEU A 259 16.96 -4.91 14.29
CA LEU A 259 16.56 -3.60 14.77
C LEU A 259 16.23 -3.77 16.25
N GLY A 260 17.14 -3.34 17.12
CA GLY A 260 16.92 -3.29 18.54
C GLY A 260 15.69 -2.44 18.80
N ALA A 261 14.78 -2.96 19.64
CA ALA A 261 13.61 -2.26 20.12
C ALA A 261 14.02 -0.90 20.69
N GLY A 262 13.83 0.17 19.91
CA GLY A 262 14.30 1.51 20.24
C GLY A 262 13.39 2.55 19.62
N HIS A 263 12.41 3.00 20.41
CA HIS A 263 11.56 4.18 20.21
C HIS A 263 10.89 4.35 18.84
N VAL A 264 9.73 3.71 18.69
CA VAL A 264 8.64 4.20 17.84
C VAL A 264 8.13 5.51 18.46
N LEU A 265 8.64 6.64 17.98
CA LEU A 265 7.97 7.94 18.15
C LEU A 265 6.65 7.84 17.39
N ALA A 266 5.57 7.55 18.12
CA ALA A 266 4.21 7.53 17.61
C ALA A 266 3.79 8.96 17.24
N LEU A 267 4.24 9.44 16.08
CA LEU A 267 3.59 10.55 15.38
C LEU A 267 2.27 10.02 14.83
N VAL A 268 1.26 9.95 15.72
CA VAL A 268 -0.15 9.69 15.39
C VAL A 268 -0.62 10.84 14.51
N SER A 269 -0.35 10.68 13.23
CA SER A 269 -0.52 11.76 12.28
C SER A 269 -1.76 11.45 11.44
N VAL A 270 -2.86 12.06 11.88
CA VAL A 270 -4.20 12.01 11.28
C VAL A 270 -4.11 12.29 9.77
N PHE A 271 -3.99 11.24 8.98
CA PHE A 271 -4.36 11.29 7.57
C PHE A 271 -5.82 10.90 7.51
N ALA A 272 -6.69 11.91 7.37
CA ALA A 272 -8.09 11.74 7.03
C ALA A 272 -8.20 11.16 5.60
N TYR A 273 -7.96 9.86 5.47
CA TYR A 273 -8.24 9.06 4.27
C TYR A 273 -8.90 7.74 4.72
N ALA A 274 -10.07 7.84 5.35
CA ALA A 274 -10.89 6.69 5.69
C ALA A 274 -12.38 7.02 5.47
N VAL A 275 -12.79 7.29 4.23
CA VAL A 275 -14.22 7.40 3.88
C VAL A 275 -14.58 6.61 2.60
N ALA A 276 -13.64 5.90 1.96
CA ALA A 276 -13.93 5.21 0.69
C ALA A 276 -14.19 3.69 0.80
N MET A 277 -14.19 3.09 2.00
CA MET A 277 -14.35 1.62 2.15
C MET A 277 -15.36 1.18 3.23
N LEU A 278 -16.43 1.94 3.44
CA LEU A 278 -17.58 1.53 4.24
C LEU A 278 -18.89 1.82 3.51
#